data_AF-A0A848VWW1-F1
#
_entry.id   AF-A0A848VWW1-F1
#
_cell.length_a   1.000
_cell.length_b   1.000
_cell.length_c   1.000
_cell.angle_alpha   90.00
_cell.angle_beta   90.00
_cell.angle_gamma   90.00
#
_symmetry.space_group_name_H-M   'P 1'
#
loop_
_entity.id
_entity.type
_entity.pdbx_description
1 polymer ?
#
loop_
_entity_poly.entity_id
_entity_poly.type
_entity_poly.pdbx_seq_one_letter_code
_entity_poly.pdbx_strand_id
1 'polypeptide(L)'
;QVFWAVIMSMFIGNLVLLILNLPLIPYIAKVLSVPRNYLIPFILFFTLMGAYIGQNNATELLLLVAFGICATALKFADYPLAPLLIGFILGGMLEDNFSRSMQLYDGVAFIWERPMTLGLLVIAGILVVLPSYRARRARARAEGVAEGD
;
A
#
# COMPACT_ATOMS: atom_id res chain seq x y z
N GLN A 1 9.66 13.63 -33.21
CA GLN A 1 8.21 13.88 -33.33
C GLN A 1 7.38 13.07 -32.33
N VAL A 2 7.64 11.78 -32.13
CA VAL A 2 6.84 10.93 -31.20
C VAL A 2 6.91 11.37 -29.73
N PHE A 3 8.05 11.86 -29.23
CA PHE A 3 8.21 12.29 -27.83
C PHE A 3 7.19 13.37 -27.40
N TRP A 4 7.03 14.42 -28.19
CA TRP A 4 6.06 15.48 -27.93
C TRP A 4 4.62 14.99 -28.00
N ALA A 5 4.33 14.04 -28.91
CA ALA A 5 3.00 13.43 -29.01
C ALA A 5 2.68 12.58 -27.77
N VAL A 6 3.64 11.84 -27.22
CA VAL A 6 3.45 11.03 -26.00
C VAL A 6 3.21 11.92 -24.78
N ILE A 7 4.00 12.98 -24.60
CA ILE A 7 3.81 13.94 -23.50
C ILE A 7 2.43 14.59 -23.58
N MET A 8 2.05 15.08 -24.76
CA MET A 8 0.73 15.68 -24.97
C MET A 8 -0.40 14.67 -24.76
N SER A 9 -0.24 13.42 -25.20
CA SER A 9 -1.22 12.35 -24.98
C SER A 9 -1.38 12.02 -23.50
N MET A 10 -0.30 11.96 -22.72
CA MET A 10 -0.37 11.72 -21.28
C MET A 10 -1.05 12.88 -20.55
N PHE A 11 -0.78 14.12 -20.97
CA PHE A 11 -1.44 15.30 -20.40
C PHE A 11 -2.93 15.35 -20.72
N ILE A 12 -3.30 15.18 -22.01
CA ILE A 12 -4.69 15.15 -22.46
C ILE A 12 -5.42 13.95 -21.84
N GLY A 13 -4.78 12.79 -21.77
CA GLY A 13 -5.34 11.58 -21.16
C GLY A 13 -5.65 11.77 -19.68
N ASN A 14 -4.75 12.40 -18.90
CA ASN A 14 -5.01 12.73 -17.50
C ASN A 14 -6.13 13.77 -17.35
N LEU A 15 -6.20 14.77 -18.23
CA LEU A 15 -7.29 15.74 -18.25
C LEU A 15 -8.65 15.08 -18.51
N VAL A 16 -8.71 14.19 -19.50
CA VAL A 16 -9.93 13.41 -19.80
C VAL A 16 -10.27 12.48 -18.65
N LEU A 17 -9.29 11.79 -18.06
CA LEU A 17 -9.48 10.96 -16.87
C LEU A 17 -10.02 11.76 -15.69
N LEU A 18 -9.54 12.99 -15.47
CA LEU A 18 -10.04 13.88 -14.42
C LEU A 18 -11.50 14.26 -14.67
N ILE A 19 -11.82 14.69 -15.90
CA ILE A 19 -13.19 15.06 -16.30
C ILE A 19 -14.14 13.87 -16.21
N LEU A 20 -13.68 12.65 -16.46
CA LEU A 20 -14.49 11.43 -16.32
C LEU A 20 -14.60 10.98 -14.86
N ASN A 21 -13.53 11.04 -14.08
CA ASN A 21 -13.54 10.59 -12.67
C ASN A 21 -14.39 11.52 -11.80
N LEU A 22 -14.32 12.84 -11.99
CA LEU A 22 -15.05 13.81 -11.17
C LEU A 22 -16.57 13.57 -11.11
N PRO A 23 -17.29 13.34 -12.21
CA PRO A 23 -18.70 12.98 -12.19
C PRO A 23 -18.92 11.53 -11.78
N LEU A 24 -17.98 10.59 -12.00
CA LEU A 24 -18.14 9.17 -11.64
C LEU A 24 -18.02 8.91 -10.13
N ILE A 25 -17.18 9.67 -9.41
CA ILE A 25 -17.00 9.54 -7.96
C ILE A 25 -18.32 9.48 -7.20
N PRO A 26 -19.30 10.39 -7.39
CA PRO A 26 -20.58 10.31 -6.67
C PRO A 26 -21.41 9.08 -7.04
N TYR A 27 -21.31 8.56 -8.27
CA TYR A 27 -22.01 7.31 -8.63
C TYR A 27 -21.39 6.10 -7.94
N ILE A 28 -20.05 6.01 -7.90
CA ILE A 28 -19.34 4.93 -7.22
C ILE A 28 -19.56 5.04 -5.70
N ALA A 29 -19.56 6.25 -5.14
CA ALA A 29 -19.84 6.48 -3.73
C ALA A 29 -21.26 6.02 -3.33
N LYS A 30 -22.25 6.10 -4.22
CA LYS A 30 -23.59 5.55 -3.96
C LYS A 30 -23.59 4.04 -3.73
N VAL A 31 -22.64 3.29 -4.30
CA VAL A 31 -22.51 1.84 -4.03
C VAL A 31 -22.20 1.58 -2.55
N LEU A 32 -21.47 2.47 -1.88
CA LEU A 32 -21.18 2.38 -0.44
C LEU A 32 -22.41 2.65 0.43
N SER A 33 -23.48 3.24 -0.13
CA SER A 33 -24.74 3.46 0.60
C SER A 33 -25.62 2.21 0.68
N VAL A 34 -25.27 1.15 -0.07
CA VAL A 34 -25.95 -0.14 0.02
C VAL A 34 -25.73 -0.76 1.41
N PRO A 35 -26.78 -1.28 2.08
CA PRO A 35 -26.65 -1.84 3.42
C PRO A 35 -25.55 -2.90 3.50
N ARG A 36 -24.72 -2.80 4.54
CA ARG A 36 -23.52 -3.62 4.75
C ARG A 36 -23.81 -5.13 4.73
N ASN A 37 -25.02 -5.53 5.10
CA ASN A 37 -25.48 -6.92 5.08
C ASN A 37 -25.48 -7.53 3.67
N TYR A 38 -25.71 -6.72 2.63
CA TYR A 38 -25.65 -7.15 1.23
C TYR A 38 -24.28 -6.85 0.61
N LEU A 39 -23.66 -5.72 0.96
CA LEU A 39 -22.40 -5.33 0.36
C LEU A 39 -21.26 -6.33 0.64
N ILE A 40 -21.18 -6.85 1.87
CA ILE A 40 -20.15 -7.83 2.27
C ILE A 40 -20.21 -9.11 1.43
N PRO A 41 -21.35 -9.84 1.32
CA PRO A 41 -21.39 -11.07 0.55
C PRO A 41 -21.11 -10.85 -0.94
N PHE A 42 -21.53 -9.71 -1.52
CA PHE A 42 -21.16 -9.37 -2.89
C PHE A 42 -19.66 -9.14 -3.06
N ILE A 43 -19.02 -8.36 -2.18
CA ILE A 43 -17.56 -8.17 -2.21
C ILE A 43 -16.85 -9.52 -2.10
N LEU A 44 -17.26 -10.35 -1.15
CA LEU A 44 -16.64 -11.65 -0.91
C LEU A 44 -16.79 -12.57 -2.13
N PHE A 45 -17.98 -12.62 -2.73
CA PHE A 45 -18.23 -13.34 -3.98
C PHE A 45 -17.34 -12.85 -5.13
N PHE A 46 -17.30 -11.54 -5.39
CA PHE A 46 -16.47 -10.99 -6.47
C PHE A 46 -14.97 -11.19 -6.23
N THR A 47 -14.49 -11.09 -4.99
CA THR A 47 -13.07 -11.33 -4.68
C THR A 47 -12.66 -12.80 -4.85
N LEU A 48 -13.51 -13.74 -4.45
CA LEU A 48 -13.29 -15.18 -4.66
C LEU A 48 -13.34 -15.53 -6.15
N MET A 49 -14.34 -15.02 -6.86
CA MET A 49 -14.49 -15.22 -8.30
C MET A 49 -13.30 -14.63 -9.07
N GLY A 50 -12.86 -13.41 -8.71
CA GLY A 50 -11.73 -12.73 -9.34
C GLY A 50 -10.41 -13.47 -9.16
N ALA A 51 -10.14 -14.00 -7.96
CA ALA A 51 -8.95 -14.82 -7.72
C ALA A 51 -8.99 -16.15 -8.46
N TYR A 52 -10.18 -16.74 -8.64
CA TYR A 52 -10.32 -18.01 -9.35
C TYR A 52 -10.19 -17.87 -10.87
N ILE A 53 -10.77 -16.84 -11.49
CA ILE A 53 -10.81 -16.68 -12.95
C ILE A 53 -9.41 -16.51 -13.56
N GLY A 54 -8.47 -15.87 -12.86
CA GLY A 54 -7.15 -15.54 -13.41
C GLY A 54 -6.33 -16.77 -13.80
N GLN A 55 -6.19 -17.72 -12.87
CA GLN A 55 -5.29 -18.87 -13.06
C GLN A 55 -6.00 -20.23 -12.91
N ASN A 56 -7.32 -20.27 -12.65
CA ASN A 56 -8.08 -21.49 -12.32
C ASN A 56 -7.38 -22.36 -11.25
N ASN A 57 -6.65 -21.72 -10.34
CA ASN A 57 -5.81 -22.38 -9.36
C ASN A 57 -6.51 -22.40 -7.99
N ALA A 58 -6.87 -23.58 -7.53
CA ALA A 58 -7.48 -23.76 -6.20
C ALA A 58 -6.54 -23.33 -5.05
N THR A 59 -5.22 -23.33 -5.30
CA THR A 59 -4.21 -22.93 -4.30
C THR A 59 -4.28 -21.42 -4.02
N GLU A 60 -4.48 -20.59 -5.04
CA GLU A 60 -4.63 -19.13 -4.89
C GLU A 60 -5.94 -18.78 -4.16
N LEU A 61 -7.00 -19.53 -4.45
CA LEU A 61 -8.27 -19.41 -3.74
C LEU A 61 -8.10 -19.75 -2.25
N LEU A 62 -7.38 -20.83 -1.94
CA LEU A 62 -7.09 -21.24 -0.56
C LEU A 62 -6.22 -20.21 0.17
N LEU A 63 -5.20 -19.66 -0.50
CA LEU A 63 -4.37 -18.57 0.03
C LEU A 63 -5.20 -17.30 0.29
N LEU A 64 -6.11 -16.94 -0.61
CA LEU A 64 -7.00 -15.79 -0.42
C LEU A 64 -7.88 -15.97 0.81
N VAL A 65 -8.48 -17.15 0.99
CA VAL A 65 -9.29 -17.45 2.17
C VAL A 65 -8.45 -17.43 3.44
N ALA A 66 -7.26 -18.04 3.42
CA ALA A 66 -6.33 -18.04 4.56
C ALA A 66 -5.92 -16.62 4.96
N PHE A 67 -5.54 -15.77 3.99
CA PHE A 67 -5.22 -14.36 4.25
C PHE A 67 -6.44 -13.55 4.67
N GLY A 68 -7.64 -13.83 4.17
CA GLY A 68 -8.88 -13.21 4.62
C GLY A 68 -9.18 -13.50 6.10
N ILE A 69 -8.93 -14.73 6.54
CA ILE A 69 -9.03 -15.12 7.95
C ILE A 69 -7.96 -14.41 8.78
N CYS A 70 -6.70 -14.40 8.32
CA CYS A 70 -5.62 -13.68 9.01
C CYS A 70 -5.90 -12.18 9.12
N ALA A 71 -6.41 -11.54 8.07
CA ALA A 71 -6.79 -10.13 8.08
C ALA A 71 -7.94 -9.86 9.05
N THR A 72 -8.88 -10.80 9.20
CA THR A 72 -9.96 -10.71 10.19
C THR A 72 -9.41 -10.82 11.61
N ALA A 73 -8.46 -11.73 11.87
CA ALA A 73 -7.75 -11.82 13.16
C ALA A 73 -6.97 -10.53 13.50
N LEU A 74 -6.25 -9.96 12.52
CA LEU A 74 -5.54 -8.68 12.68
C LEU A 74 -6.51 -7.52 12.98
N LYS A 75 -7.70 -7.54 12.38
CA LYS A 75 -8.74 -6.56 12.67
C LYS A 75 -9.29 -6.69 14.09
N PHE A 76 -9.40 -7.90 14.62
CA PHE A 76 -9.77 -8.13 16.03
C PHE A 76 -8.71 -7.64 17.01
N ALA A 77 -7.44 -7.58 16.58
CA ALA A 77 -6.34 -7.04 17.37
C ALA A 77 -6.13 -5.52 17.18
N ASP A 78 -7.13 -4.80 16.66
CA ASP A 78 -7.11 -3.34 16.42
C ASP A 78 -5.96 -2.85 15.51
N TYR A 79 -5.38 -3.73 14.70
CA TYR A 79 -4.37 -3.32 13.73
C TYR A 79 -5.03 -2.59 12.55
N PRO A 80 -4.51 -1.42 12.15
CA PRO A 80 -5.02 -0.72 10.99
C PRO A 80 -4.61 -1.47 9.73
N LEU A 81 -5.58 -2.14 9.09
CA LEU A 81 -5.34 -2.97 7.89
C LEU A 81 -4.82 -2.15 6.69
N ALA A 82 -5.26 -0.90 6.55
CA ALA A 82 -4.89 -0.06 5.40
C ALA A 82 -3.37 0.23 5.33
N PRO A 83 -2.70 0.70 6.41
CA PRO A 83 -1.25 0.81 6.45
C PRO A 83 -0.51 -0.50 6.20
N LEU A 84 -1.01 -1.63 6.73
CA LEU A 84 -0.40 -2.94 6.56
C LEU A 84 -0.42 -3.38 5.08
N LEU A 85 -1.55 -3.20 4.40
CA LEU A 85 -1.69 -3.47 2.97
C LEU A 85 -0.76 -2.61 2.12
N ILE A 86 -0.69 -1.31 2.41
CA ILE A 86 0.21 -0.38 1.72
C ILE A 86 1.65 -0.83 1.90
N GLY A 87 2.07 -1.16 3.13
CA GLY A 87 3.40 -1.66 3.43
C GLY A 87 3.73 -2.98 2.73
N PHE A 88 2.77 -3.91 2.65
CA PHE A 88 2.95 -5.19 1.98
C PHE A 88 3.17 -5.02 0.47
N ILE A 89 2.36 -4.21 -0.20
CA ILE A 89 2.47 -3.96 -1.64
C ILE A 89 3.76 -3.20 -1.96
N LEU A 90 4.05 -2.13 -1.19
CA LEU A 90 5.28 -1.36 -1.40
C LEU A 90 6.54 -2.15 -1.04
N GLY A 91 6.46 -3.07 -0.09
CA GLY A 91 7.59 -3.90 0.33
C GLY A 91 8.16 -4.72 -0.82
N GLY A 92 7.30 -5.42 -1.58
CA GLY A 92 7.74 -6.18 -2.75
C GLY A 92 8.36 -5.29 -3.83
N MET A 93 7.72 -4.16 -4.14
CA MET A 93 8.30 -3.18 -5.08
C MET A 93 9.66 -2.66 -4.59
N LEU A 94 9.83 -2.42 -3.30
CA LEU A 94 11.10 -1.97 -2.72
C LEU A 94 12.17 -3.05 -2.89
N GLU A 95 11.87 -4.30 -2.56
CA GLU A 95 12.79 -5.43 -2.67
C GLU A 95 13.22 -5.68 -4.12
N ASP A 96 12.29 -5.61 -5.08
CA ASP A 96 12.57 -5.75 -6.50
C ASP A 96 13.50 -4.63 -6.99
N ASN A 97 13.21 -3.38 -6.62
CA ASN A 97 14.04 -2.24 -7.01
C ASN A 97 15.41 -2.26 -6.34
N PHE A 98 15.49 -2.72 -5.09
CA PHE A 98 16.74 -2.89 -4.36
C PHE A 98 17.60 -4.00 -4.98
N SER A 99 17.00 -5.15 -5.28
CA SER A 99 17.66 -6.28 -5.95
C SER A 99 18.15 -5.89 -7.34
N ARG A 100 17.31 -5.19 -8.13
CA ARG A 100 17.71 -4.65 -9.43
C ARG A 100 18.89 -3.68 -9.31
N SER A 101 18.89 -2.82 -8.29
CA SER A 101 19.99 -1.88 -8.05
C SER A 101 21.28 -2.61 -7.66
N MET A 102 21.22 -3.63 -6.81
CA MET A 102 22.40 -4.44 -6.44
C MET A 102 22.98 -5.21 -7.62
N GLN A 103 22.13 -5.76 -8.49
CA GLN A 103 22.58 -6.46 -9.70
C GLN A 103 23.26 -5.52 -10.71
N LEU A 104 22.81 -4.27 -10.80
CA LEU A 104 23.36 -3.29 -11.74
C LEU A 104 24.73 -2.75 -11.32
N TYR A 105 25.04 -2.75 -10.01
CA TYR A 105 26.23 -2.13 -9.43
C TYR A 105 27.15 -3.12 -8.68
N ASP A 106 27.01 -4.42 -8.97
CA ASP A 106 27.86 -5.49 -8.43
C ASP A 106 27.98 -5.45 -6.88
N GLY A 107 26.83 -5.26 -6.20
CA GLY A 107 26.73 -5.26 -4.74
C GLY A 107 26.44 -3.89 -4.12
N VAL A 108 26.87 -3.68 -2.86
CA VAL A 108 26.54 -2.49 -2.04
C VAL A 108 27.38 -1.24 -2.35
N ALA A 109 28.33 -1.35 -3.29
CA ALA A 109 29.22 -0.24 -3.66
C ALA A 109 28.47 0.98 -4.21
N PHE A 110 27.27 0.80 -4.77
CA PHE A 110 26.40 1.88 -5.26
C PHE A 110 26.05 2.94 -4.21
N ILE A 111 26.04 2.54 -2.92
CA ILE A 111 25.74 3.45 -1.82
C ILE A 111 26.85 4.50 -1.66
N TRP A 112 28.10 4.13 -1.98
CA TRP A 112 29.25 5.03 -1.87
C TRP A 112 29.48 5.86 -3.14
N GLU A 113 29.19 5.30 -4.31
CA GLU A 113 29.39 5.97 -5.60
C GLU A 113 28.35 7.06 -5.90
N ARG A 114 27.16 6.99 -5.28
CA ARG A 114 26.06 7.94 -5.52
C ARG A 114 25.71 8.71 -4.24
N PRO A 115 26.24 9.94 -4.05
CA PRO A 115 25.99 10.74 -2.84
C PRO A 115 24.51 11.08 -2.63
N MET A 116 23.70 11.16 -3.70
CA MET A 116 22.23 11.30 -3.58
C MET A 116 21.57 10.07 -2.95
N THR A 117 22.00 8.86 -3.30
CA THR A 117 21.43 7.62 -2.77
C THR A 117 21.72 7.49 -1.27
N LEU A 118 22.94 7.82 -0.85
CA LEU A 118 23.32 7.86 0.56
C LEU A 118 22.50 8.90 1.32
N GLY A 119 22.35 10.10 0.77
CA GLY A 119 21.50 11.14 1.36
C GLY A 119 20.04 10.69 1.53
N LEU A 120 19.47 10.04 0.52
CA LEU A 120 18.09 9.54 0.56
C LEU A 120 17.92 8.40 1.59
N LEU A 121 18.88 7.48 1.68
CA LEU A 121 18.87 6.39 2.67
C LEU A 121 18.99 6.91 4.10
N VAL A 122 19.84 7.91 4.34
CA VAL A 122 19.96 8.55 5.66
C VAL A 122 18.66 9.25 6.02
N ILE A 123 18.06 10.00 5.09
CA ILE A 123 16.75 10.65 5.31
C ILE A 123 15.66 9.61 5.59
N ALA A 124 15.63 8.51 4.84
CA ALA A 124 14.68 7.41 5.07
C ALA A 124 14.86 6.80 6.47
N GLY A 125 16.11 6.52 6.88
CA GLY A 125 16.42 6.05 8.23
C GLY A 125 15.95 7.02 9.32
N ILE A 126 16.21 8.31 9.13
CA ILE A 126 15.75 9.37 10.04
C ILE A 126 14.22 9.42 10.12
N LEU A 127 13.52 9.35 8.97
CA LEU A 127 12.07 9.37 8.89
C LEU A 127 11.40 8.12 9.47
N VAL A 128 12.10 6.98 9.51
CA VAL A 128 11.60 5.79 10.21
C VAL A 128 11.86 5.93 11.71
N VAL A 129 13.08 6.28 12.11
CA VAL A 129 13.49 6.28 13.53
C VAL A 129 12.85 7.41 14.33
N LEU A 130 12.71 8.62 13.77
CA LEU A 130 12.13 9.79 14.47
C LEU A 130 10.68 9.57 14.94
N PRO A 131 9.71 9.19 14.08
CA PRO A 131 8.34 8.98 14.51
C PRO A 131 8.22 7.74 15.39
N SER A 132 8.98 6.67 15.14
CA SER A 132 8.99 5.48 16.00
C SER A 132 9.51 5.78 17.40
N TYR A 133 10.58 6.59 17.52
CA TYR A 133 11.13 7.01 18.81
C TYR A 133 10.20 8.00 19.54
N ARG A 134 9.62 8.96 18.80
CA ARG A 134 8.62 9.89 19.36
C ARG A 134 7.33 9.18 19.80
N ALA A 135 6.84 8.21 19.05
CA ALA A 135 5.66 7.43 19.40
C ALA A 135 5.90 6.56 20.64
N ARG A 136 7.09 5.95 20.77
CA ARG A 136 7.49 5.23 22.00
C ARG A 136 7.61 6.16 23.21
N ARG A 137 8.20 7.35 23.04
CA ARG A 137 8.33 8.33 24.14
C ARG A 137 7.00 8.98 24.53
N ALA A 138 6.06 9.13 23.59
CA ALA A 138 4.71 9.62 23.86
C ALA A 138 3.87 8.60 24.65
N ARG A 139 3.98 7.30 24.33
CA ARG A 139 3.33 6.23 25.11
C ARG A 139 3.89 6.13 26.53
N ALA A 140 5.22 6.23 26.70
CA ALA A 140 5.85 6.23 28.02
C ALA A 140 5.47 7.45 28.90
N ARG A 141 5.12 8.59 28.29
CA ARG A 141 4.59 9.75 29.05
C ARG A 141 3.11 9.63 29.40
N ALA A 142 2.32 8.88 28.64
CA ALA A 142 0.91 8.65 28.94
C ALA A 142 0.72 7.68 30.13
N GLU A 143 1.63 6.71 30.30
CA GLU A 143 1.62 5.78 31.44
C GLU A 143 1.96 6.49 32.77
N GLY A 144 2.82 7.51 32.75
CA GLY A 144 3.19 8.26 33.97
C GLY A 144 2.15 9.26 34.50
N VAL A 145 1.02 9.46 33.81
CA VAL A 145 -0.07 10.35 34.26
C VAL A 145 -1.21 9.57 34.91
N ALA A 146 -1.34 8.26 34.64
CA ALA A 146 -2.39 7.41 35.20
C ALA A 146 -2.09 6.90 36.62
N GLU A 147 -0.86 7.07 37.12
CA GLU A 147 -0.42 6.62 38.45
C GLU A 147 -0.39 7.78 39.48
N GLY A 148 -0.85 8.97 39.09
CA GLY A 148 -0.83 10.19 39.89
C GLY A 148 -2.19 10.72 40.38
N ASP A 149 -3.28 9.98 40.15
CA ASP A 149 -4.63 10.26 40.66
C ASP A 149 -5.08 9.18 41.67
#